data_AF-A0A1E4FUM0-F1
#
_entry.id   AF-A0A1E4FUM0-F1
#
_cell.length_a   1.000
_cell.length_b   1.000
_cell.length_c   1.000
_cell.angle_alpha   90.00
_cell.angle_beta   90.00
_cell.angle_gamma   90.00
#
_symmetry.space_group_name_H-M   'P 1'
#
loop_
_entity.id
_entity.type
_entity.pdbx_description
1 polymer ?
#
loop_
_entity_poly.entity_id
_entity_poly.type
_entity_poly.pdbx_seq_one_letter_code
_entity_poly.pdbx_strand_id
1 'polypeptide(L)'
;MINQRRAGVLPLVLVLTCLCAGLCLLVMERHIVRIRYTRQLEETMEAEHLAESGIAAVIARVKHERSWLPADGVLRATIPQPSDAKAGFVVRFGPEASINNSKGDTPLPLEKPICPQGCVYVVSVGSCNGYLATVTALVASPPYPYSIASSGTIRSRDGMVMGAVPPGFDPASGVLDLKKLGKAEMMTQGQDDGEGAALWLRGKNTIVGTARSRGSIEVTLDDEASAPEELEGVSEEVVPKIPLAELTKAGDIQTLPRAEFSELEKLSGQLQYSGESLHFARGVQLNGATLRVKGNLVIDGPVTGIGALIVEGDVTLRGGAGLSADNQCAIVSTGSVSVKGSGQGSYFQGLIYAEGSRGISLSDCTVVGTVLNAGEVSPGVGAPMQVERATVAFQSQSVSQTVDLSATGVDDGNAARSARLKKPLPLSSFYDEDRGWQIPSNVRSSPDAANPLGLSPLELALLPCLELRINGKWYASAEEALAAGASQASVRTAIGIAGLAYNRALQAAKDKPPAENSSLSFKLDLNKYLQTAGRLRVVKLGRL
;
A
#
# COMPACT_ATOMS: atom_id res chain seq x y z
N MET A 1 -51.05 -82.71 -43.63
CA MET A 1 -49.80 -82.20 -43.02
C MET A 1 -49.76 -80.67 -42.99
N ILE A 2 -50.72 -79.98 -42.36
CA ILE A 2 -50.67 -78.52 -42.11
C ILE A 2 -51.43 -78.25 -40.81
N ASN A 3 -50.84 -78.52 -39.64
CA ASN A 3 -51.34 -77.92 -38.38
C ASN A 3 -50.41 -78.00 -37.14
N GLN A 4 -49.18 -78.52 -37.24
CA GLN A 4 -48.28 -78.62 -36.07
C GLN A 4 -47.14 -77.57 -36.01
N ARG A 5 -47.06 -76.58 -36.92
CA ARG A 5 -46.00 -75.56 -36.90
C ARG A 5 -46.32 -74.25 -36.16
N ARG A 6 -47.54 -74.07 -35.61
CA ARG A 6 -47.96 -72.79 -35.00
C ARG A 6 -47.84 -72.71 -33.46
N ALA A 7 -47.56 -73.82 -32.76
CA ALA A 7 -47.57 -73.85 -31.29
C ALA A 7 -46.36 -73.14 -30.61
N GLY A 8 -45.21 -73.05 -31.29
CA GLY A 8 -44.01 -72.39 -30.74
C GLY A 8 -43.87 -70.89 -31.08
N VAL A 9 -44.67 -70.38 -32.03
CA VAL A 9 -44.56 -69.00 -32.53
C VAL A 9 -45.26 -68.01 -31.59
N LEU A 10 -46.42 -68.38 -31.05
CA LEU A 10 -47.20 -67.52 -30.15
C LEU A 10 -46.44 -67.15 -28.85
N PRO A 11 -45.84 -68.11 -28.10
CA PRO A 11 -45.08 -67.76 -26.90
C PRO A 11 -43.80 -66.97 -27.22
N LEU A 12 -43.14 -67.24 -28.34
CA LEU A 12 -41.96 -66.49 -28.80
C LEU A 12 -42.31 -65.03 -29.11
N VAL A 13 -43.42 -64.79 -29.83
CA VAL A 13 -43.91 -63.43 -30.12
C VAL A 13 -44.28 -62.71 -28.83
N LEU A 14 -44.92 -63.39 -27.88
CA LEU A 14 -45.28 -62.82 -26.58
C LEU A 14 -44.02 -62.40 -25.78
N VAL A 15 -43.02 -63.28 -25.70
CA VAL A 15 -41.73 -62.97 -25.05
C VAL A 15 -41.03 -61.79 -25.73
N LEU A 16 -40.99 -61.76 -27.08
CA LEU A 16 -40.39 -60.65 -27.82
C LEU A 16 -41.13 -59.33 -27.59
N THR A 17 -42.47 -59.35 -27.56
CA THR A 17 -43.27 -58.15 -27.27
C THR A 17 -43.06 -57.64 -25.85
N CYS A 18 -42.96 -58.55 -24.86
CA CYS A 18 -42.63 -58.17 -23.48
C CYS A 18 -41.21 -57.60 -23.37
N LEU A 19 -40.24 -58.15 -24.09
CA LEU A 19 -38.86 -57.65 -24.14
C LEU A 19 -38.79 -56.26 -24.79
N CYS A 20 -39.47 -56.05 -25.91
CA CYS A 20 -39.58 -54.75 -26.57
C CYS A 20 -40.28 -53.72 -25.67
N ALA A 21 -41.37 -54.10 -25.01
CA ALA A 21 -42.07 -53.23 -24.07
C ALA A 21 -41.18 -52.86 -22.86
N GLY A 22 -40.43 -53.83 -22.32
CA GLY A 22 -39.46 -53.59 -21.25
C GLY A 22 -38.32 -52.65 -21.66
N LEU A 23 -37.77 -52.83 -22.86
CA LEU A 23 -36.76 -51.93 -23.44
C LEU A 23 -37.30 -50.51 -23.64
N CYS A 24 -38.53 -50.36 -24.15
CA CYS A 24 -39.17 -49.06 -24.30
C CYS A 24 -39.36 -48.35 -22.95
N LEU A 25 -39.76 -49.07 -21.89
CA LEU A 25 -39.91 -48.51 -20.55
C LEU A 25 -38.55 -48.05 -19.98
N LEU A 26 -37.49 -48.84 -20.14
CA LEU A 26 -36.14 -48.47 -19.70
C LEU A 26 -35.58 -47.24 -20.44
N VAL A 27 -35.84 -47.13 -21.75
CA VAL A 27 -35.44 -45.97 -22.56
C VAL A 27 -36.23 -44.72 -22.15
N MET A 28 -37.54 -44.86 -21.91
CA MET A 28 -38.40 -43.77 -21.43
C MET A 28 -37.97 -43.28 -20.05
N GLU A 29 -37.67 -44.19 -19.12
CA GLU A 29 -37.17 -43.85 -17.79
C GLU A 29 -35.85 -43.07 -17.88
N ARG A 30 -34.89 -43.56 -18.67
CA ARG A 30 -33.62 -42.85 -18.93
C ARG A 30 -33.83 -41.48 -19.58
N HIS A 31 -34.78 -41.36 -20.51
CA HIS A 31 -35.11 -40.07 -21.12
C HIS A 31 -35.70 -39.07 -20.11
N ILE A 32 -36.61 -39.52 -19.25
CA ILE A 32 -37.20 -38.67 -18.20
C ILE A 32 -36.14 -38.24 -17.20
N VAL A 33 -35.28 -39.15 -16.75
CA VAL A 33 -34.16 -38.84 -15.84
C VAL A 33 -33.21 -37.84 -16.50
N ARG A 34 -32.86 -38.05 -17.78
CA ARG A 34 -31.99 -37.13 -18.53
C ARG A 34 -32.61 -35.74 -18.67
N ILE A 35 -33.90 -35.65 -18.99
CA ILE A 35 -34.59 -34.35 -19.10
C ILE A 35 -34.63 -33.64 -17.75
N ARG A 36 -34.90 -34.35 -16.65
CA ARG A 36 -34.88 -33.76 -15.29
C ARG A 36 -33.50 -33.27 -14.92
N TYR A 37 -32.47 -34.07 -15.17
CA TYR A 37 -31.08 -33.71 -14.89
C TYR A 37 -30.62 -32.50 -15.72
N THR A 38 -30.98 -32.47 -17.01
CA THR A 38 -30.63 -31.35 -17.90
C THR A 38 -31.31 -30.06 -17.46
N ARG A 39 -32.62 -30.11 -17.15
CA ARG A 39 -33.34 -28.95 -16.60
C ARG A 39 -32.76 -28.48 -15.28
N GLN A 40 -32.45 -29.41 -14.38
CA GLN A 40 -31.83 -29.05 -13.10
C GLN A 40 -30.50 -28.31 -13.31
N LEU A 41 -29.66 -28.79 -14.23
CA LEU A 41 -28.40 -28.13 -14.59
C LEU A 41 -28.64 -26.74 -15.18
N GLU A 42 -29.54 -26.61 -16.15
CA GLU A 42 -29.89 -25.33 -16.78
C GLU A 42 -30.35 -24.29 -15.75
N GLU A 43 -31.29 -24.66 -14.88
CA GLU A 43 -31.83 -23.76 -13.85
C GLU A 43 -30.78 -23.37 -12.79
N THR A 44 -29.87 -24.29 -12.44
CA THR A 44 -28.74 -23.97 -11.55
C THR A 44 -27.74 -23.03 -12.21
N MET A 45 -27.44 -23.21 -13.50
CA MET A 45 -26.56 -22.31 -14.25
C MET A 45 -27.18 -20.92 -14.40
N GLU A 46 -28.50 -20.84 -14.66
CA GLU A 46 -29.22 -19.56 -14.69
C GLU A 46 -29.18 -18.86 -13.32
N ALA A 47 -29.39 -19.59 -12.23
CA ALA A 47 -29.24 -19.05 -10.89
C ALA A 47 -27.80 -18.56 -10.62
N GLU A 48 -26.77 -19.27 -11.10
CA GLU A 48 -25.37 -18.84 -11.00
C GLU A 48 -25.11 -17.54 -11.75
N HIS A 49 -25.59 -17.40 -13.00
CA HIS A 49 -25.44 -16.17 -13.78
C HIS A 49 -26.15 -14.98 -13.14
N LEU A 50 -27.28 -15.22 -12.48
CA LEU A 50 -27.98 -14.20 -11.70
C LEU A 50 -27.16 -13.79 -10.47
N ALA A 51 -26.53 -14.73 -9.77
CA ALA A 51 -25.61 -14.44 -8.67
C ALA A 51 -24.38 -13.64 -9.12
N GLU A 52 -23.78 -14.00 -10.27
CA GLU A 52 -22.69 -13.23 -10.90
C GLU A 52 -23.13 -11.80 -11.26
N SER A 53 -24.38 -11.64 -11.73
CA SER A 53 -24.98 -10.32 -11.99
C SER A 53 -25.11 -9.48 -10.71
N GLY A 54 -25.39 -10.11 -9.57
CA GLY A 54 -25.41 -9.45 -8.27
C GLY A 54 -24.04 -8.93 -7.84
N ILE A 55 -22.98 -9.70 -8.07
CA ILE A 55 -21.59 -9.25 -7.85
C ILE A 55 -21.27 -8.06 -8.75
N ALA A 56 -21.62 -8.12 -10.04
CA ALA A 56 -21.40 -7.03 -10.98
C ALA A 56 -22.14 -5.74 -10.56
N ALA A 57 -23.38 -5.86 -10.07
CA ALA A 57 -24.14 -4.74 -9.56
C ALA A 57 -23.48 -4.08 -8.34
N VAL A 58 -22.94 -4.87 -7.41
CA VAL A 58 -22.17 -4.35 -6.27
C VAL A 58 -20.91 -3.62 -6.76
N ILE A 59 -20.14 -4.22 -7.66
CA ILE A 59 -18.93 -3.59 -8.21
C ILE A 59 -19.26 -2.24 -8.85
N ALA A 60 -20.34 -2.15 -9.63
CA ALA A 60 -20.76 -0.91 -10.26
C ALA A 60 -21.09 0.19 -9.24
N ARG A 61 -21.76 -0.16 -8.13
CA ARG A 61 -22.08 0.79 -7.05
C ARG A 61 -20.83 1.23 -6.28
N VAL A 62 -20.00 0.28 -5.88
CA VAL A 62 -18.76 0.56 -5.13
C VAL A 62 -17.76 1.35 -5.99
N LYS A 63 -17.78 1.17 -7.31
CA LYS A 63 -16.97 1.95 -8.26
C LYS A 63 -17.29 3.45 -8.19
N HIS A 64 -18.57 3.80 -8.04
CA HIS A 64 -19.02 5.19 -7.91
C HIS A 64 -18.82 5.73 -6.50
N GLU A 65 -19.18 4.96 -5.48
CA GLU A 65 -19.02 5.33 -4.08
C GLU A 65 -18.33 4.20 -3.33
N ARG A 66 -17.07 4.42 -2.94
CA ARG A 66 -16.25 3.36 -2.33
C ARG A 66 -16.84 2.83 -1.01
N SER A 67 -17.41 3.71 -0.20
CA SER A 67 -18.09 3.38 1.06
C SER A 67 -19.52 2.88 0.89
N TRP A 68 -19.98 2.65 -0.34
CA TRP A 68 -21.37 2.32 -0.60
C TRP A 68 -21.83 1.09 0.17
N LEU A 69 -22.98 1.24 0.82
CA LEU A 69 -23.79 0.19 1.41
C LEU A 69 -25.27 0.45 1.06
N PRO A 70 -26.06 -0.60 0.81
CA PRO A 70 -27.51 -0.44 0.64
C PRO A 70 -28.16 0.04 1.95
N ALA A 71 -29.15 0.93 1.84
CA ALA A 71 -29.79 1.57 2.99
C ALA A 71 -30.48 0.58 3.96
N ASP A 72 -31.03 -0.52 3.43
CA ASP A 72 -31.66 -1.61 4.17
C ASP A 72 -30.69 -2.80 4.41
N GLY A 73 -29.40 -2.64 4.08
CA GLY A 73 -28.41 -3.72 4.16
C GLY A 73 -28.57 -4.79 3.07
N VAL A 74 -29.50 -4.65 2.13
CA VAL A 74 -29.79 -5.67 1.11
C VAL A 74 -29.92 -5.07 -0.29
N LEU A 75 -29.06 -5.50 -1.21
CA LEU A 75 -29.24 -5.23 -2.63
C LEU A 75 -30.01 -6.38 -3.28
N ARG A 76 -31.14 -6.08 -3.89
CA ARG A 76 -31.96 -7.04 -4.64
C ARG A 76 -32.34 -6.46 -6.00
N ALA A 77 -32.32 -7.29 -7.02
CA ALA A 77 -32.90 -6.96 -8.31
C ALA A 77 -33.60 -8.18 -8.88
N THR A 78 -34.77 -7.92 -9.46
CA THR A 78 -35.50 -8.91 -10.26
C THR A 78 -35.06 -8.77 -11.70
N ILE A 79 -34.57 -9.85 -12.29
CA ILE A 79 -34.19 -9.96 -13.69
C ILE A 79 -35.08 -11.08 -14.26
N PRO A 80 -36.28 -10.75 -14.76
CA PRO A 80 -37.22 -11.74 -15.24
C PRO A 80 -36.59 -12.60 -16.34
N GLN A 81 -36.63 -13.92 -16.15
CA GLN A 81 -36.28 -14.88 -17.19
C GLN A 81 -37.56 -15.38 -17.88
N PRO A 82 -37.48 -15.87 -19.13
CA PRO A 82 -38.64 -16.47 -19.81
C PRO A 82 -39.28 -17.62 -19.02
N SER A 83 -38.47 -18.31 -18.21
CA SER A 83 -38.85 -19.44 -17.35
C SER A 83 -39.39 -18.99 -15.98
N ASP A 84 -38.95 -17.86 -15.45
CA ASP A 84 -39.35 -17.33 -14.12
C ASP A 84 -39.38 -15.78 -14.08
N ALA A 85 -40.57 -15.21 -13.94
CA ALA A 85 -40.76 -13.76 -13.82
C ALA A 85 -40.24 -13.17 -12.49
N LYS A 86 -39.96 -14.00 -11.49
CA LYS A 86 -39.43 -13.62 -10.18
C LYS A 86 -37.93 -13.89 -10.06
N ALA A 87 -37.28 -14.39 -11.11
CA ALA A 87 -35.85 -14.62 -11.12
C ALA A 87 -35.08 -13.35 -10.78
N GLY A 88 -33.96 -13.49 -10.08
CA GLY A 88 -33.18 -12.35 -9.64
C GLY A 88 -32.05 -12.73 -8.70
N PHE A 89 -31.46 -11.71 -8.08
CA PHE A 89 -30.39 -11.90 -7.11
C PHE A 89 -30.64 -11.12 -5.83
N VAL A 90 -30.01 -11.59 -4.76
CA VAL A 90 -29.97 -10.93 -3.46
C VAL A 90 -28.53 -10.92 -2.95
N VAL A 91 -28.06 -9.75 -2.53
CA VAL A 91 -26.79 -9.55 -1.82
C VAL A 91 -27.12 -8.93 -0.47
N ARG A 92 -26.67 -9.55 0.62
CA ARG A 92 -26.85 -9.02 1.98
C ARG A 92 -25.51 -8.55 2.51
N PHE A 93 -25.50 -7.39 3.15
CA PHE A 93 -24.34 -6.87 3.88
C PHE A 93 -24.50 -7.13 5.37
N GLY A 94 -23.47 -7.70 5.99
CA GLY A 94 -23.48 -8.04 7.41
C GLY A 94 -22.33 -8.98 7.79
N PRO A 95 -22.17 -9.27 9.11
CA PRO A 95 -21.04 -10.06 9.64
C PRO A 95 -20.93 -11.48 9.07
N GLU A 96 -22.05 -12.04 8.60
CA GLU A 96 -22.15 -13.41 8.05
C GLU A 96 -22.37 -13.43 6.53
N ALA A 97 -22.24 -12.29 5.84
CA ALA A 97 -22.57 -12.16 4.43
C ALA A 97 -21.51 -11.34 3.67
N SER A 98 -21.92 -10.25 3.01
CA SER A 98 -21.00 -9.34 2.32
C SER A 98 -20.45 -8.28 3.28
N ILE A 99 -19.16 -7.94 3.16
CA ILE A 99 -18.52 -6.88 3.93
C ILE A 99 -17.81 -5.93 2.97
N ASN A 100 -18.09 -4.64 3.13
CA ASN A 100 -17.34 -3.58 2.46
C ASN A 100 -16.23 -3.08 3.39
N ASN A 101 -15.00 -3.59 3.22
CA ASN A 101 -13.80 -3.15 3.94
C ASN A 101 -12.91 -2.23 3.09
N SER A 102 -13.49 -1.56 2.08
CA SER A 102 -12.72 -0.80 1.08
C SER A 102 -12.00 0.43 1.61
N LYS A 103 -12.45 0.97 2.76
CA LYS A 103 -11.84 2.10 3.49
C LYS A 103 -11.24 1.69 4.85
N GLY A 104 -11.41 0.45 5.28
CA GLY A 104 -10.93 0.03 6.60
C GLY A 104 -9.44 -0.20 6.62
N ASP A 105 -8.84 0.13 7.77
CA ASP A 105 -7.40 0.06 8.03
C ASP A 105 -6.98 -1.26 8.68
N THR A 106 -7.94 -2.12 9.01
CA THR A 106 -7.70 -3.46 9.57
C THR A 106 -8.50 -4.49 8.79
N PRO A 107 -8.02 -5.74 8.72
CA PRO A 107 -8.84 -6.84 8.24
C PRO A 107 -10.09 -6.97 9.12
N LEU A 108 -11.26 -7.12 8.50
CA LEU A 108 -12.51 -7.34 9.23
C LEU A 108 -12.76 -8.85 9.32
N PRO A 109 -12.93 -9.41 10.54
CA PRO A 109 -13.21 -10.81 10.72
C PRO A 109 -14.61 -11.14 10.18
N LEU A 110 -14.64 -12.18 9.35
CA LEU A 110 -15.80 -12.98 8.98
C LEU A 110 -15.50 -14.35 9.61
N GLU A 111 -16.50 -15.06 10.14
CA GLU A 111 -16.26 -16.39 10.75
C GLU A 111 -15.56 -17.37 9.77
N LYS A 112 -15.67 -17.12 8.45
CA LYS A 112 -14.79 -17.51 7.32
C LYS A 112 -15.35 -16.87 6.02
N PRO A 113 -14.57 -16.24 5.10
CA PRO A 113 -13.17 -15.82 5.15
C PRO A 113 -12.99 -14.34 5.55
N ILE A 114 -11.84 -14.00 6.15
CA ILE A 114 -11.47 -12.62 6.54
C ILE A 114 -11.51 -11.69 5.30
N CYS A 115 -12.17 -10.54 5.42
CA CYS A 115 -12.12 -9.50 4.40
C CYS A 115 -10.88 -8.61 4.62
N PRO A 116 -9.84 -8.66 3.76
CA PRO A 116 -8.66 -7.85 3.92
C PRO A 116 -8.98 -6.34 3.86
N GLN A 117 -8.10 -5.54 4.46
CA GLN A 117 -8.15 -4.08 4.33
C GLN A 117 -8.18 -3.65 2.85
N GLY A 118 -8.96 -2.61 2.52
CA GLY A 118 -9.07 -2.07 1.16
C GLY A 118 -9.86 -2.95 0.18
N CYS A 119 -10.46 -4.05 0.63
CA CYS A 119 -11.21 -4.99 -0.19
C CYS A 119 -12.71 -4.99 0.12
N VAL A 120 -13.50 -5.52 -0.81
CA VAL A 120 -14.92 -5.81 -0.62
C VAL A 120 -15.13 -7.31 -0.82
N TYR A 121 -15.65 -7.98 0.20
CA TYR A 121 -16.08 -9.36 0.09
C TYR A 121 -17.58 -9.39 -0.19
N VAL A 122 -17.97 -10.01 -1.30
CA VAL A 122 -19.36 -10.05 -1.77
C VAL A 122 -19.85 -11.48 -1.80
N VAL A 123 -21.00 -11.73 -1.18
CA VAL A 123 -21.75 -12.99 -1.27
C VAL A 123 -23.08 -12.68 -1.94
N SER A 124 -23.28 -13.21 -3.15
CA SER A 124 -24.51 -13.05 -3.91
C SER A 124 -25.23 -14.39 -4.06
N VAL A 125 -26.54 -14.37 -3.86
CA VAL A 125 -27.42 -15.52 -4.06
C VAL A 125 -28.35 -15.21 -5.23
N GLY A 126 -28.25 -16.01 -6.29
CA GLY A 126 -29.16 -15.98 -7.43
C GLY A 126 -30.28 -16.99 -7.24
N SER A 127 -31.46 -16.67 -7.76
CA SER A 127 -32.66 -17.50 -7.67
C SER A 127 -33.33 -17.60 -9.04
N CYS A 128 -33.57 -18.82 -9.53
CA CYS A 128 -34.38 -19.10 -10.72
C CYS A 128 -35.23 -20.35 -10.48
N ASN A 129 -36.54 -20.28 -10.68
CA ASN A 129 -37.47 -21.42 -10.54
C ASN A 129 -37.36 -22.21 -9.21
N GLY A 130 -37.01 -21.52 -8.13
CA GLY A 130 -36.82 -22.11 -6.80
C GLY A 130 -35.43 -22.76 -6.58
N TYR A 131 -34.57 -22.80 -7.59
CA TYR A 131 -33.16 -23.14 -7.44
C TYR A 131 -32.36 -21.93 -6.98
N LEU A 132 -31.44 -22.15 -6.04
CA LEU A 132 -30.57 -21.13 -5.49
C LEU A 132 -29.12 -21.47 -5.82
N ALA A 133 -28.35 -20.48 -6.24
CA ALA A 133 -26.91 -20.59 -6.42
C ALA A 133 -26.20 -19.47 -5.66
N THR A 134 -25.09 -19.78 -5.01
CA THR A 134 -24.33 -18.80 -4.22
C THR A 134 -22.95 -18.60 -4.83
N VAL A 135 -22.62 -17.34 -5.14
CA VAL A 135 -21.32 -16.95 -5.67
C VAL A 135 -20.68 -15.95 -4.72
N THR A 136 -19.39 -16.15 -4.46
CA THR A 136 -18.58 -15.29 -3.60
C THR A 136 -17.49 -14.62 -4.42
N ALA A 137 -17.22 -13.35 -4.16
CA ALA A 137 -16.14 -12.61 -4.80
C ALA A 137 -15.38 -11.76 -3.80
N LEU A 138 -14.05 -11.83 -3.87
CA LEU A 138 -13.18 -10.83 -3.27
C LEU A 138 -12.83 -9.80 -4.34
N VAL A 139 -13.23 -8.56 -4.11
CA VAL A 139 -13.00 -7.43 -5.00
C VAL A 139 -11.99 -6.48 -4.34
N ALA A 140 -10.93 -6.11 -5.04
CA ALA A 140 -9.94 -5.15 -4.56
C ALA A 140 -9.67 -4.08 -5.61
N SER A 141 -9.26 -2.89 -5.15
CA SER A 141 -8.74 -1.86 -6.05
C SER A 141 -7.28 -2.19 -6.38
N PRO A 142 -6.86 -2.16 -7.66
CA PRO A 142 -5.44 -2.23 -8.00
C PRO A 142 -4.72 -1.02 -7.40
N PRO A 143 -3.39 -1.09 -7.22
CA PRO A 143 -2.58 0.03 -6.78
C PRO A 143 -2.81 1.28 -7.63
N TYR A 144 -2.65 2.46 -7.03
CA TYR A 144 -2.71 3.72 -7.75
C TYR A 144 -1.72 3.66 -8.93
N PRO A 145 -2.16 3.83 -10.19
CA PRO A 145 -1.39 3.36 -11.34
C PRO A 145 -0.48 4.43 -11.95
N TYR A 146 -0.50 5.64 -11.42
CA TYR A 146 0.23 6.76 -11.99
C TYR A 146 1.65 6.83 -11.45
N SER A 147 2.62 6.93 -12.36
CA SER A 147 4.00 7.32 -12.05
C SER A 147 4.02 8.78 -11.59
N ILE A 148 3.30 9.62 -12.32
CA ILE A 148 3.17 11.06 -12.10
C ILE A 148 1.69 11.43 -12.19
N ALA A 149 1.19 12.10 -11.16
CA ALA A 149 -0.13 12.68 -11.18
C ALA A 149 -0.09 14.09 -10.61
N SER A 150 -0.74 15.03 -11.30
CA SER A 150 -0.78 16.44 -10.91
C SER A 150 -2.20 17.00 -11.00
N SER A 151 -2.60 17.76 -9.99
CA SER A 151 -3.81 18.59 -10.01
C SER A 151 -3.71 19.75 -11.00
N GLY A 152 -2.49 20.26 -11.23
CA GLY A 152 -2.22 21.33 -12.20
C GLY A 152 -1.34 20.85 -13.36
N THR A 153 -0.78 21.81 -14.09
CA THR A 153 0.00 21.54 -15.32
C THR A 153 1.25 20.70 -15.04
N ILE A 154 1.72 19.96 -16.04
CA ILE A 154 3.00 19.23 -16.00
C ILE A 154 3.88 19.76 -17.12
N ARG A 155 5.09 20.21 -16.77
CA ARG A 155 6.04 20.80 -17.71
C ARG A 155 7.41 20.13 -17.63
N SER A 156 7.97 19.82 -18.79
CA SER A 156 9.36 19.42 -18.94
C SER A 156 9.97 20.09 -20.17
N ARG A 157 11.06 20.84 -19.98
CA ARG A 157 11.80 21.47 -21.08
C ARG A 157 12.84 20.56 -21.68
N ASP A 158 13.38 19.63 -20.88
CA ASP A 158 14.35 18.65 -21.35
C ASP A 158 14.54 17.48 -20.37
N GLY A 159 14.93 16.31 -20.91
CA GLY A 159 15.51 15.20 -20.17
C GLY A 159 14.60 14.48 -19.17
N MET A 160 13.27 14.65 -19.23
CA MET A 160 12.34 13.84 -18.45
C MET A 160 12.28 12.42 -19.00
N VAL A 161 12.43 11.43 -18.12
CA VAL A 161 12.22 10.01 -18.46
C VAL A 161 11.10 9.46 -17.60
N MET A 162 10.10 8.80 -18.19
CA MET A 162 8.99 8.21 -17.46
C MET A 162 8.71 6.80 -17.95
N GLY A 163 8.48 5.86 -17.03
CA GLY A 163 8.09 4.49 -17.35
C GLY A 163 7.78 3.70 -16.08
N ALA A 164 7.68 2.38 -16.18
CA ALA A 164 7.58 1.47 -15.05
C ALA A 164 8.90 0.71 -14.85
N VAL A 165 9.21 0.34 -13.60
CA VAL A 165 10.34 -0.55 -13.35
C VAL A 165 10.14 -1.90 -14.04
N PRO A 166 11.19 -2.49 -14.64
CA PRO A 166 11.07 -3.81 -15.26
C PRO A 166 10.74 -4.89 -14.23
N PRO A 167 10.07 -5.98 -14.64
CA PRO A 167 9.87 -7.14 -13.77
C PRO A 167 11.22 -7.65 -13.23
N GLY A 168 11.29 -7.92 -11.92
CA GLY A 168 12.51 -8.40 -11.27
C GLY A 168 13.58 -7.32 -11.02
N PHE A 169 13.25 -6.04 -11.20
CA PHE A 169 14.10 -4.94 -10.74
C PHE A 169 14.39 -5.07 -9.25
N ASP A 170 15.68 -5.11 -8.88
CA ASP A 170 16.14 -5.06 -7.50
C ASP A 170 16.40 -3.60 -7.12
N PRO A 171 15.58 -3.00 -6.24
CA PRO A 171 15.77 -1.62 -5.83
C PRO A 171 17.08 -1.38 -5.06
N ALA A 172 17.64 -2.40 -4.41
CA ALA A 172 18.90 -2.31 -3.69
C ALA A 172 20.10 -2.17 -4.64
N SER A 173 19.94 -2.53 -5.92
CA SER A 173 21.00 -2.36 -6.92
C SER A 173 21.23 -0.90 -7.33
N GLY A 174 20.25 -0.01 -7.10
CA GLY A 174 20.31 1.41 -7.44
C GLY A 174 20.47 1.75 -8.93
N VAL A 175 20.57 0.74 -9.81
CA VAL A 175 20.81 0.90 -11.25
C VAL A 175 19.55 0.55 -12.02
N LEU A 176 18.87 1.58 -12.53
CA LEU A 176 17.71 1.43 -13.40
C LEU A 176 18.13 1.44 -14.88
N ASP A 177 17.91 0.32 -15.58
CA ASP A 177 18.11 0.24 -17.03
C ASP A 177 16.98 0.98 -17.77
N LEU A 178 17.24 2.23 -18.15
CA LEU A 178 16.28 3.10 -18.82
C LEU A 178 15.76 2.54 -20.15
N LYS A 179 16.49 1.61 -20.79
CA LYS A 179 16.08 0.98 -22.06
C LYS A 179 15.07 -0.14 -21.86
N LYS A 180 14.89 -0.64 -20.63
CA LYS A 180 13.98 -1.74 -20.29
C LYS A 180 12.77 -1.29 -19.50
N LEU A 181 12.49 0.02 -19.48
CA LEU A 181 11.31 0.54 -18.81
C LEU A 181 10.03 -0.08 -19.38
N GLY A 182 9.16 -0.51 -18.47
CA GLY A 182 7.80 -0.91 -18.81
C GLY A 182 6.91 0.31 -19.05
N LYS A 183 5.68 0.06 -19.47
CA LYS A 183 4.68 1.13 -19.62
C LYS A 183 4.19 1.62 -18.26
N ALA A 184 4.10 2.93 -18.09
CA ALA A 184 3.42 3.57 -16.96
C ALA A 184 2.44 4.67 -17.43
N GLU A 185 1.59 5.12 -16.52
CA GLU A 185 0.61 6.16 -16.79
C GLU A 185 1.05 7.47 -16.12
N MET A 186 0.87 8.60 -16.80
CA MET A 186 0.92 9.93 -16.20
C MET A 186 -0.40 10.68 -16.40
N MET A 187 -0.73 11.57 -15.47
CA MET A 187 -1.99 12.31 -15.48
C MET A 187 -1.81 13.76 -15.03
N THR A 188 -2.44 14.69 -15.76
CA THR A 188 -2.66 16.08 -15.31
C THR A 188 -4.14 16.45 -15.33
N GLN A 189 -4.59 17.11 -14.26
CA GLN A 189 -5.89 17.78 -14.18
C GLN A 189 -5.81 19.29 -14.51
N GLY A 190 -4.63 19.76 -14.92
CA GLY A 190 -4.41 21.14 -15.36
C GLY A 190 -5.27 21.51 -16.55
N GLN A 191 -5.56 22.80 -16.65
CA GLN A 191 -6.09 23.42 -17.87
C GLN A 191 -4.93 24.16 -18.58
N ASP A 192 -5.14 24.45 -19.85
CA ASP A 192 -4.22 25.29 -20.60
C ASP A 192 -4.17 26.68 -19.96
N ASP A 193 -2.97 27.24 -19.86
CA ASP A 193 -2.73 28.53 -19.23
C ASP A 193 -1.91 29.45 -20.15
N GLY A 194 -1.55 30.63 -19.65
CA GLY A 194 -0.74 31.60 -20.42
C GLY A 194 0.67 31.12 -20.78
N GLU A 195 1.14 30.01 -20.20
CA GLU A 195 2.43 29.37 -20.52
C GLU A 195 2.29 28.20 -21.50
N GLY A 196 1.07 27.81 -21.88
CA GLY A 196 0.79 26.82 -22.94
C GLY A 196 -0.13 25.68 -22.51
N ALA A 197 0.05 24.53 -23.16
CA ALA A 197 -0.72 23.32 -22.90
C ALA A 197 -0.61 22.84 -21.43
N ALA A 198 -1.66 22.17 -20.95
CA ALA A 198 -1.70 21.59 -19.60
C ALA A 198 -0.60 20.53 -19.38
N LEU A 199 -0.28 19.74 -20.40
CA LEU A 199 0.92 18.91 -20.44
C LEU A 199 1.84 19.41 -21.56
N TRP A 200 3.07 19.79 -21.18
CA TRP A 200 4.04 20.36 -22.11
C TRP A 200 5.39 19.66 -22.00
N LEU A 201 5.79 18.97 -23.06
CA LEU A 201 7.04 18.21 -23.14
C LEU A 201 7.88 18.69 -24.32
N ARG A 202 9.09 19.19 -24.05
CA ARG A 202 10.06 19.60 -25.09
C ARG A 202 11.43 18.95 -24.95
N GLY A 203 12.18 18.85 -26.05
CA GLY A 203 13.57 18.36 -26.05
C GLY A 203 13.67 16.85 -25.89
N LYS A 204 14.63 16.35 -25.11
CA LYS A 204 14.97 14.92 -25.01
C LYS A 204 14.15 14.18 -23.94
N ASN A 205 12.83 14.26 -24.01
CA ASN A 205 11.97 13.51 -23.08
C ASN A 205 11.67 12.11 -23.61
N THR A 206 11.81 11.09 -22.75
CA THR A 206 11.50 9.70 -23.08
C THR A 206 10.35 9.22 -22.21
N ILE A 207 9.16 9.14 -22.78
CA ILE A 207 7.97 8.65 -22.08
C ILE A 207 7.60 7.27 -22.61
N VAL A 208 7.56 6.28 -21.72
CA VAL A 208 7.16 4.91 -22.01
C VAL A 208 5.79 4.66 -21.37
N GLY A 209 4.73 4.85 -22.16
CA GLY A 209 3.36 4.59 -21.73
C GLY A 209 2.41 5.69 -22.15
N THR A 210 1.44 6.03 -21.30
CA THR A 210 0.30 6.87 -21.66
C THR A 210 0.29 8.16 -20.86
N ALA A 211 0.02 9.28 -21.53
CA ALA A 211 -0.16 10.59 -20.93
C ALA A 211 -1.61 11.05 -21.05
N ARG A 212 -2.23 11.33 -19.90
CA ARG A 212 -3.61 11.79 -19.79
C ARG A 212 -3.65 13.25 -19.37
N SER A 213 -4.39 14.07 -20.10
CA SER A 213 -4.57 15.48 -19.80
C SER A 213 -6.04 15.88 -19.86
N ARG A 214 -6.51 16.62 -18.85
CA ARG A 214 -7.81 17.29 -18.91
C ARG A 214 -7.80 18.47 -19.90
N GLY A 215 -6.66 19.16 -20.01
CA GLY A 215 -6.39 20.17 -21.04
C GLY A 215 -5.79 19.55 -22.30
N SER A 216 -5.07 20.38 -23.09
CA SER A 216 -4.33 19.90 -24.25
C SER A 216 -2.97 19.31 -23.86
N ILE A 217 -2.36 18.59 -24.79
CA ILE A 217 -1.02 18.01 -24.71
C ILE A 217 -0.19 18.59 -25.85
N GLU A 218 0.97 19.15 -25.52
CA GLU A 218 1.95 19.61 -26.51
C GLU A 218 3.27 18.86 -26.31
N VAL A 219 3.65 18.08 -27.32
CA VAL A 219 4.85 17.25 -27.33
C VAL A 219 5.72 17.64 -28.52
N THR A 220 6.90 18.20 -28.25
CA THR A 220 7.90 18.58 -29.26
C THR A 220 9.25 17.97 -28.90
N LEU A 221 9.52 16.77 -29.41
CA LEU A 221 10.67 15.96 -29.00
C LEU A 221 11.80 15.94 -30.06
N ASP A 222 13.02 15.75 -29.59
CA ASP A 222 14.19 15.48 -30.45
C ASP A 222 14.13 14.04 -31.03
N ASP A 223 14.84 13.76 -32.12
CA ASP A 223 14.79 12.48 -32.86
C ASP A 223 15.09 11.20 -32.03
N GLU A 224 15.82 11.32 -30.91
CA GLU A 224 16.17 10.19 -30.03
C GLU A 224 15.18 9.96 -28.88
N ALA A 225 14.13 10.77 -28.78
CA ALA A 225 13.14 10.71 -27.70
C ALA A 225 11.94 9.80 -28.03
N SER A 226 11.19 9.41 -26.99
CA SER A 226 9.99 8.57 -27.10
C SER A 226 8.78 9.37 -26.65
N ALA A 227 7.78 9.49 -27.53
CA ALA A 227 6.51 10.14 -27.21
C ALA A 227 5.58 9.18 -26.43
N PRO A 228 4.74 9.71 -25.52
CA PRO A 228 3.67 8.94 -24.92
C PRO A 228 2.54 8.64 -25.91
N GLU A 229 1.68 7.69 -25.56
CA GLU A 229 0.32 7.64 -26.09
C GLU A 229 -0.49 8.79 -25.45
N GLU A 230 -1.02 9.69 -26.26
CA GLU A 230 -1.68 10.92 -25.82
C GLU A 230 -3.18 10.75 -25.69
N LEU A 231 -3.74 11.09 -24.53
CA LEU A 231 -5.17 11.12 -24.25
C LEU A 231 -5.55 12.51 -23.71
N GLU A 232 -6.01 13.37 -24.59
CA GLU A 232 -6.46 14.73 -24.29
C GLU A 232 -7.93 14.81 -23.90
N GLY A 233 -8.33 15.89 -23.23
CA GLY A 233 -9.72 16.16 -22.88
C GLY A 233 -10.36 15.07 -22.02
N VAL A 234 -9.55 14.34 -21.23
CA VAL A 234 -10.08 13.28 -20.38
C VAL A 234 -10.99 13.86 -19.29
N SER A 235 -11.98 13.08 -18.88
CA SER A 235 -12.85 13.44 -17.76
C SER A 235 -12.03 13.67 -16.49
N GLU A 236 -12.49 14.60 -15.66
CA GLU A 236 -11.83 14.91 -14.39
C GLU A 236 -11.62 13.64 -13.55
N GLU A 237 -10.37 13.41 -13.16
CA GLU A 237 -9.99 12.33 -12.25
C GLU A 237 -9.50 12.92 -10.93
N VAL A 238 -9.80 12.23 -9.83
CA VAL A 238 -9.46 12.70 -8.49
C VAL A 238 -7.97 12.46 -8.20
N VAL A 239 -7.26 13.54 -7.92
CA VAL A 239 -5.94 13.49 -7.27
C VAL A 239 -6.16 13.35 -5.75
N PRO A 240 -5.68 12.27 -5.11
CA PRO A 240 -5.93 12.06 -3.68
C PRO A 240 -5.34 13.18 -2.82
N LYS A 241 -6.15 13.69 -1.88
CA LYS A 241 -5.71 14.59 -0.81
C LYS A 241 -5.39 13.79 0.45
N ILE A 242 -4.22 14.01 1.03
CA ILE A 242 -3.72 13.21 2.15
C ILE A 242 -3.78 14.07 3.42
N PRO A 243 -4.79 13.89 4.27
CA PRO A 243 -4.87 14.63 5.53
C PRO A 243 -3.71 14.25 6.46
N LEU A 244 -2.72 15.14 6.62
CA LEU A 244 -1.54 14.92 7.48
C LEU A 244 -1.92 14.53 8.92
N ALA A 245 -3.06 15.02 9.41
CA ALA A 245 -3.59 14.70 10.73
C ALA A 245 -3.85 13.19 10.92
N GLU A 246 -4.28 12.49 9.86
CA GLU A 246 -4.51 11.04 9.91
C GLU A 246 -3.21 10.23 9.88
N LEU A 247 -2.11 10.85 9.45
CA LEU A 247 -0.81 10.19 9.37
C LEU A 247 -0.08 10.15 10.72
N THR A 248 -0.65 10.79 11.74
CA THR A 248 -0.11 10.81 13.10
C THR A 248 -0.85 9.76 13.96
N LYS A 249 -0.21 8.62 14.25
CA LYS A 249 -0.76 7.63 15.18
C LYS A 249 -0.37 7.96 16.62
N ALA A 250 -1.24 7.60 17.58
CA ALA A 250 -1.00 7.75 19.01
C ALA A 250 0.24 6.96 19.48
N GLY A 251 1.15 7.62 20.20
CA GLY A 251 2.39 7.05 20.75
C GLY A 251 3.24 8.13 21.42
N ASP A 252 4.37 7.74 22.02
CA ASP A 252 5.34 8.69 22.58
C ASP A 252 6.06 9.43 21.43
N ILE A 253 5.69 10.70 21.21
CA ILE A 253 6.31 11.57 20.20
C ILE A 253 7.53 12.26 20.79
N GLN A 254 8.62 12.24 20.04
CA GLN A 254 9.89 12.86 20.41
C GLN A 254 10.09 14.22 19.75
N THR A 255 10.24 15.28 20.53
CA THR A 255 10.51 16.61 19.96
C THR A 255 12.01 16.80 19.69
N LEU A 256 12.37 17.16 18.47
CA LEU A 256 13.73 17.57 18.11
C LEU A 256 14.08 18.89 18.81
N PRO A 257 15.26 19.01 19.44
CA PRO A 257 15.59 20.11 20.34
C PRO A 257 16.09 21.38 19.62
N ARG A 258 16.46 21.25 18.34
CA ARG A 258 17.18 22.27 17.58
C ARG A 258 16.69 22.32 16.14
N ALA A 259 16.87 23.47 15.51
CA ALA A 259 16.49 23.75 14.13
C ALA A 259 17.51 23.26 13.11
N GLU A 260 18.77 23.07 13.52
CA GLU A 260 19.88 22.81 12.60
C GLU A 260 20.73 21.64 13.08
N PHE A 261 21.08 20.77 12.13
CA PHE A 261 21.91 19.61 12.35
C PHE A 261 23.05 19.60 11.34
N SER A 262 24.28 19.73 11.84
CA SER A 262 25.50 19.83 11.02
C SER A 262 26.08 18.47 10.62
N GLU A 263 25.62 17.37 11.23
CA GLU A 263 26.10 16.01 11.00
C GLU A 263 25.03 15.15 10.32
N LEU A 264 25.41 13.96 9.85
CA LEU A 264 24.45 12.99 9.32
C LEU A 264 23.60 12.46 10.49
N GLU A 265 22.31 12.77 10.48
CA GLU A 265 21.42 12.42 11.58
C GLU A 265 20.72 11.08 11.33
N LYS A 266 20.80 10.17 12.30
CA LYS A 266 20.07 8.89 12.26
C LYS A 266 18.80 9.04 13.08
N LEU A 267 17.64 8.91 12.45
CA LEU A 267 16.34 9.07 13.08
C LEU A 267 15.64 7.71 13.22
N SER A 268 14.95 7.49 14.33
CA SER A 268 14.14 6.28 14.58
C SER A 268 12.90 6.61 15.40
N GLY A 269 11.78 5.95 15.13
CA GLY A 269 10.52 6.15 15.86
C GLY A 269 9.74 7.39 15.41
N GLN A 270 8.90 7.94 16.29
CA GLN A 270 8.09 9.13 15.97
C GLN A 270 8.76 10.41 16.47
N LEU A 271 9.12 11.31 15.54
CA LEU A 271 9.76 12.58 15.83
C LEU A 271 8.90 13.77 15.39
N GLN A 272 9.05 14.88 16.09
CA GLN A 272 8.36 16.14 15.83
C GLN A 272 9.33 17.31 15.91
N TYR A 273 9.19 18.27 15.00
CA TYR A 273 9.78 19.60 15.10
C TYR A 273 8.70 20.66 14.92
N SER A 274 8.67 21.65 15.82
CA SER A 274 7.59 22.67 15.86
C SER A 274 8.05 24.09 15.53
N GLY A 275 9.30 24.28 15.14
CA GLY A 275 9.80 25.59 14.69
C GLY A 275 9.49 25.87 13.22
N GLU A 276 9.89 27.06 12.77
CA GLU A 276 9.60 27.55 11.41
C GLU A 276 10.37 26.81 10.29
N SER A 277 11.59 26.36 10.57
CA SER A 277 12.42 25.65 9.59
C SER A 277 13.35 24.67 10.28
N LEU A 278 13.43 23.45 9.75
CA LEU A 278 14.34 22.39 10.17
C LEU A 278 15.34 22.12 9.06
N HIS A 279 16.63 22.09 9.40
CA HIS A 279 17.71 21.94 8.43
C HIS A 279 18.67 20.80 8.82
N PHE A 280 18.91 19.89 7.88
CA PHE A 280 19.92 18.84 7.97
C PHE A 280 21.00 19.06 6.90
N ALA A 281 22.16 19.56 7.31
CA ALA A 281 23.23 19.96 6.41
C ALA A 281 23.96 18.76 5.75
N ARG A 282 24.01 17.61 6.43
CA ARG A 282 24.74 16.40 5.98
C ARG A 282 23.84 15.22 5.66
N GLY A 283 22.52 15.41 5.67
CA GLY A 283 21.55 14.37 5.34
C GLY A 283 20.90 13.70 6.54
N VAL A 284 20.03 12.74 6.25
CA VAL A 284 19.23 11.98 7.22
C VAL A 284 19.23 10.49 6.87
N GLN A 285 19.39 9.64 7.87
CA GLN A 285 19.19 8.20 7.78
C GLN A 285 17.95 7.81 8.60
N LEU A 286 16.90 7.38 7.94
CA LEU A 286 15.65 6.94 8.55
C LEU A 286 15.73 5.44 8.85
N ASN A 287 15.53 5.07 10.11
CA ASN A 287 15.48 3.68 10.56
C ASN A 287 14.10 3.39 11.15
N GLY A 288 13.09 3.28 10.27
CA GLY A 288 11.69 3.18 10.68
C GLY A 288 11.22 4.47 11.38
N ALA A 289 11.66 5.62 10.87
CA ALA A 289 11.34 6.91 11.47
C ALA A 289 10.18 7.61 10.75
N THR A 290 9.29 8.23 11.53
CA THR A 290 8.34 9.22 11.05
C THR A 290 8.70 10.56 11.64
N LEU A 291 9.22 11.48 10.82
CA LEU A 291 9.55 12.85 11.23
C LEU A 291 8.43 13.80 10.80
N ARG A 292 7.76 14.41 11.77
CA ARG A 292 6.80 15.50 11.56
C ARG A 292 7.47 16.86 11.72
N VAL A 293 7.26 17.77 10.77
CA VAL A 293 7.82 19.12 10.80
C VAL A 293 6.68 20.11 10.59
N LYS A 294 6.38 20.98 11.57
CA LYS A 294 5.34 22.01 11.41
C LYS A 294 5.73 23.13 10.44
N GLY A 295 7.04 23.42 10.38
CA GLY A 295 7.60 24.40 9.45
C GLY A 295 8.11 23.78 8.16
N ASN A 296 9.10 24.43 7.57
CA ASN A 296 9.79 23.97 6.37
C ASN A 296 10.86 22.93 6.73
N LEU A 297 11.19 22.04 5.78
CA LEU A 297 12.26 21.05 5.90
C LEU A 297 13.28 21.23 4.78
N VAL A 298 14.54 21.43 5.15
CA VAL A 298 15.67 21.50 4.22
C VAL A 298 16.65 20.38 4.53
N ILE A 299 17.02 19.59 3.52
CA ILE A 299 18.03 18.54 3.63
C ILE A 299 19.03 18.73 2.49
N ASP A 300 20.28 19.04 2.83
CA ASP A 300 21.35 19.28 1.84
C ASP A 300 22.22 18.04 1.56
N GLY A 301 21.97 16.95 2.30
CA GLY A 301 22.63 15.66 2.12
C GLY A 301 21.67 14.52 1.73
N PRO A 302 22.16 13.27 1.72
CA PRO A 302 21.34 12.13 1.33
C PRO A 302 20.22 11.84 2.34
N VAL A 303 19.07 11.39 1.84
CA VAL A 303 18.01 10.76 2.63
C VAL A 303 18.11 9.26 2.39
N THR A 304 18.33 8.45 3.42
CA THR A 304 18.55 7.00 3.29
C THR A 304 17.69 6.21 4.28
N GLY A 305 17.51 4.91 4.01
CA GLY A 305 16.73 4.02 4.88
C GLY A 305 15.21 4.18 4.74
N ILE A 306 14.47 3.68 5.74
CA ILE A 306 13.00 3.52 5.72
C ILE A 306 12.37 4.56 6.62
N GLY A 307 11.38 5.29 6.11
CA GLY A 307 10.58 6.16 6.94
C GLY A 307 9.64 7.09 6.19
N ALA A 308 9.09 8.04 6.93
CA ALA A 308 8.21 9.07 6.41
C ALA A 308 8.65 10.45 6.90
N LEU A 309 8.69 11.41 5.99
CA LEU A 309 8.86 12.84 6.25
C LEU A 309 7.50 13.51 6.04
N ILE A 310 6.89 13.98 7.12
CA ILE A 310 5.55 14.58 7.15
C ILE A 310 5.71 16.07 7.47
N VAL A 311 5.51 16.94 6.50
CA VAL A 311 5.90 18.36 6.62
C VAL A 311 4.70 19.27 6.36
N GLU A 312 4.38 20.14 7.31
CA GLU A 312 3.28 21.09 7.18
C GLU A 312 3.67 22.33 6.32
N GLY A 313 4.97 22.58 6.15
CA GLY A 313 5.53 23.57 5.24
C GLY A 313 6.17 22.96 3.98
N ASP A 314 7.07 23.70 3.35
CA ASP A 314 7.78 23.30 2.14
C ASP A 314 8.91 22.30 2.43
N VAL A 315 9.18 21.40 1.48
CA VAL A 315 10.32 20.46 1.54
C VAL A 315 11.32 20.81 0.44
N THR A 316 12.58 20.95 0.82
CA THR A 316 13.68 21.22 -0.10
C THR A 316 14.79 20.19 0.10
N LEU A 317 15.00 19.33 -0.88
CA LEU A 317 16.11 18.38 -0.93
C LEU A 317 17.15 18.88 -1.93
N ARG A 318 18.37 19.15 -1.46
CA ARG A 318 19.51 19.62 -2.26
C ARG A 318 20.66 18.65 -2.10
N GLY A 319 21.48 18.48 -3.13
CA GLY A 319 22.81 17.88 -2.98
C GLY A 319 22.83 16.36 -3.04
N GLY A 320 23.05 15.84 -4.25
CA GLY A 320 23.68 14.54 -4.52
C GLY A 320 23.24 13.42 -3.61
N ALA A 321 21.93 13.32 -3.43
CA ALA A 321 21.39 12.38 -2.49
C ALA A 321 21.66 10.99 -3.08
N GLY A 322 22.76 10.37 -2.62
CA GLY A 322 22.95 8.94 -2.60
C GLY A 322 21.83 8.38 -1.75
N LEU A 323 20.64 8.43 -2.32
CA LEU A 323 19.40 7.91 -1.80
C LEU A 323 19.49 6.40 -2.05
N SER A 324 20.47 5.72 -1.45
CA SER A 324 20.39 4.27 -1.30
C SER A 324 19.30 4.03 -0.26
N ALA A 325 18.05 4.14 -0.69
CA ALA A 325 16.93 3.60 0.02
C ALA A 325 16.83 2.17 -0.47
N ASP A 326 17.54 1.27 0.21
CA ASP A 326 17.33 -0.17 0.03
C ASP A 326 15.86 -0.53 0.33
N ASN A 327 15.11 0.40 0.96
CA ASN A 327 13.70 0.29 1.32
C ASN A 327 13.02 1.68 1.37
N GLN A 328 12.00 1.87 0.52
CA GLN A 328 10.91 2.87 0.49
C GLN A 328 10.87 3.99 1.56
N CYS A 329 10.92 5.26 1.11
CA CYS A 329 10.64 6.46 1.91
C CYS A 329 9.39 7.20 1.40
N ALA A 330 8.61 7.82 2.28
CA ALA A 330 7.51 8.72 1.90
C ALA A 330 7.84 10.17 2.26
N ILE A 331 7.69 11.10 1.32
CA ILE A 331 7.70 12.54 1.56
C ILE A 331 6.28 13.04 1.35
N VAL A 332 5.67 13.58 2.40
CA VAL A 332 4.31 14.10 2.39
C VAL A 332 4.34 15.53 2.92
N SER A 333 4.04 16.50 2.05
CA SER A 333 4.10 17.93 2.37
C SER A 333 2.76 18.61 2.08
N THR A 334 2.24 19.44 3.00
CA THR A 334 1.17 20.40 2.64
C THR A 334 1.70 21.65 1.95
N GLY A 335 3.02 21.87 2.02
CA GLY A 335 3.72 22.83 1.19
C GLY A 335 4.17 22.23 -0.15
N SER A 336 5.10 22.93 -0.77
CA SER A 336 5.68 22.61 -2.08
C SER A 336 6.90 21.72 -1.87
N VAL A 337 7.19 20.84 -2.84
CA VAL A 337 8.35 19.94 -2.76
C VAL A 337 9.33 20.25 -3.90
N SER A 338 10.57 20.54 -3.54
CA SER A 338 11.68 20.74 -4.48
C SER A 338 12.75 19.68 -4.25
N VAL A 339 13.02 18.85 -5.25
CA VAL A 339 14.11 17.88 -5.24
C VAL A 339 15.10 18.23 -6.33
N LYS A 340 16.32 18.56 -5.93
CA LYS A 340 17.43 18.85 -6.84
C LYS A 340 18.59 17.91 -6.54
N GLY A 341 18.79 16.94 -7.43
CA GLY A 341 19.91 16.02 -7.38
C GLY A 341 21.19 16.61 -7.97
N SER A 342 22.17 15.74 -8.16
CA SER A 342 23.45 16.05 -8.82
C SER A 342 23.66 15.21 -10.09
N GLY A 343 22.58 14.72 -10.70
CA GLY A 343 22.59 13.88 -11.91
C GLY A 343 22.15 12.42 -11.64
N GLN A 344 22.54 11.50 -12.53
CA GLN A 344 22.04 10.12 -12.52
C GLN A 344 22.38 9.29 -11.26
N GLY A 345 23.32 9.74 -10.42
CA GLY A 345 23.61 9.12 -9.12
C GLY A 345 22.65 9.53 -7.99
N SER A 346 21.72 10.47 -8.22
CA SER A 346 20.70 10.86 -7.24
C SER A 346 19.43 10.02 -7.41
N TYR A 347 19.06 9.20 -6.44
CA TYR A 347 18.09 8.10 -6.65
C TYR A 347 17.01 7.97 -5.56
N PHE A 348 15.86 8.65 -5.59
CA PHE A 348 14.83 8.49 -4.57
C PHE A 348 13.95 7.26 -4.80
N GLN A 349 13.71 6.42 -3.79
CA GLN A 349 12.72 5.35 -3.86
C GLN A 349 11.55 5.59 -2.90
N GLY A 350 10.34 5.69 -3.45
CA GLY A 350 9.09 5.73 -2.69
C GLY A 350 8.06 6.73 -3.20
N LEU A 351 7.42 7.46 -2.30
CA LEU A 351 6.35 8.43 -2.63
C LEU A 351 6.82 9.86 -2.39
N ILE A 352 6.57 10.75 -3.35
CA ILE A 352 6.68 12.20 -3.18
C ILE A 352 5.29 12.81 -3.32
N TYR A 353 4.86 13.57 -2.31
CA TYR A 353 3.55 14.20 -2.25
C TYR A 353 3.63 15.67 -1.80
N ALA A 354 2.88 16.55 -2.47
CA ALA A 354 2.80 17.98 -2.15
C ALA A 354 1.37 18.53 -2.31
N GLU A 355 0.95 19.44 -1.42
CA GLU A 355 -0.28 20.26 -1.56
C GLU A 355 0.01 21.77 -1.75
N GLY A 356 1.28 22.18 -1.79
CA GLY A 356 1.65 23.58 -1.87
C GLY A 356 1.30 24.24 -3.21
N SER A 357 1.06 25.54 -3.17
CA SER A 357 0.70 26.34 -4.34
C SER A 357 1.80 26.44 -5.40
N ARG A 358 3.07 26.18 -5.05
CA ARG A 358 4.18 26.10 -6.03
C ARG A 358 4.37 24.68 -6.59
N GLY A 359 3.60 23.71 -6.09
CA GLY A 359 3.58 22.33 -6.54
C GLY A 359 4.88 21.57 -6.32
N ILE A 360 5.29 20.79 -7.33
CA ILE A 360 6.48 19.93 -7.25
C ILE A 360 7.49 20.31 -8.33
N SER A 361 8.76 20.44 -7.95
CA SER A 361 9.88 20.59 -8.88
C SER A 361 10.90 19.46 -8.67
N LEU A 362 11.16 18.68 -9.73
CA LEU A 362 12.16 17.62 -9.75
C LEU A 362 13.24 17.98 -10.78
N SER A 363 14.50 17.92 -10.36
CA SER A 363 15.63 18.14 -11.26
C SER A 363 16.83 17.26 -10.98
N ASP A 364 17.47 16.79 -12.06
CA ASP A 364 18.76 16.07 -12.00
C ASP A 364 18.73 14.85 -11.05
N CYS A 365 17.65 14.08 -11.04
CA CYS A 365 17.44 12.94 -10.14
C CYS A 365 16.64 11.78 -10.79
N THR A 366 16.70 10.61 -10.16
CA THR A 366 15.86 9.44 -10.47
C THR A 366 14.92 9.22 -9.31
N VAL A 367 13.63 8.99 -9.58
CA VAL A 367 12.59 8.67 -8.61
C VAL A 367 11.98 7.33 -9.00
N VAL A 368 12.16 6.30 -8.19
CA VAL A 368 11.47 5.01 -8.33
C VAL A 368 10.28 4.98 -7.39
N GLY A 369 9.08 5.10 -7.96
CA GLY A 369 7.82 5.06 -7.25
C GLY A 369 6.79 5.99 -7.85
N THR A 370 6.20 6.86 -7.04
CA THR A 370 5.12 7.75 -7.48
C THR A 370 5.36 9.18 -7.02
N VAL A 371 5.06 10.13 -7.91
CA VAL A 371 5.10 11.57 -7.65
C VAL A 371 3.69 12.12 -7.80
N LEU A 372 3.15 12.70 -6.73
CA LEU A 372 1.77 13.16 -6.66
C LEU A 372 1.71 14.63 -6.20
N ASN A 373 1.33 15.51 -7.10
CA ASN A 373 1.08 16.92 -6.80
C ASN A 373 -0.43 17.14 -6.66
N ALA A 374 -0.89 17.34 -5.43
CA ALA A 374 -2.28 17.65 -5.11
C ALA A 374 -2.48 19.14 -4.81
N GLY A 375 -1.47 19.97 -5.04
CA GLY A 375 -1.51 21.38 -4.66
C GLY A 375 -2.47 22.20 -5.50
N GLU A 376 -2.87 23.34 -4.96
CA GLU A 376 -3.72 24.31 -5.64
C GLU A 376 -3.10 25.71 -5.50
N VAL A 377 -3.02 26.46 -6.60
CA VAL A 377 -2.64 27.88 -6.58
C VAL A 377 -3.77 28.71 -6.00
N SER A 378 -4.99 28.35 -6.37
CA SER A 378 -6.25 28.93 -5.90
C SER A 378 -7.34 27.86 -5.99
N PRO A 379 -8.48 27.99 -5.29
CA PRO A 379 -9.53 26.96 -5.29
C PRO A 379 -9.91 26.50 -6.70
N GLY A 380 -9.70 25.21 -6.99
CA GLY A 380 -9.99 24.61 -8.30
C GLY A 380 -8.95 24.85 -9.41
N VAL A 381 -7.85 25.55 -9.12
CA VAL A 381 -6.70 25.72 -10.01
C VAL A 381 -5.52 24.99 -9.42
N GLY A 382 -5.17 23.84 -10.01
CA GLY A 382 -4.08 23.01 -9.53
C GLY A 382 -2.70 23.67 -9.65
N ALA A 383 -1.81 23.34 -8.73
CA ALA A 383 -0.43 23.81 -8.72
C ALA A 383 0.39 23.16 -9.85
N PRO A 384 1.36 23.87 -10.45
CA PRO A 384 2.17 23.32 -11.53
C PRO A 384 3.16 22.27 -11.02
N MET A 385 3.54 21.34 -11.89
CA MET A 385 4.63 20.40 -11.67
C MET A 385 5.70 20.58 -12.75
N GLN A 386 6.96 20.69 -12.33
CA GLN A 386 8.13 20.78 -13.21
C GLN A 386 9.02 19.55 -13.04
N VAL A 387 9.35 18.88 -14.14
CA VAL A 387 10.23 17.70 -14.16
C VAL A 387 11.31 17.91 -15.21
N GLU A 388 12.54 18.16 -14.79
CA GLU A 388 13.64 18.58 -15.68
C GLU A 388 14.86 17.69 -15.50
N ARG A 389 15.33 17.02 -16.55
CA ARG A 389 16.46 16.05 -16.46
C ARG A 389 16.28 15.05 -15.32
N ALA A 390 15.05 14.56 -15.15
CA ALA A 390 14.69 13.67 -14.07
C ALA A 390 13.97 12.41 -14.59
N THR A 391 14.27 11.27 -13.98
CA THR A 391 13.63 9.99 -14.28
C THR A 391 12.56 9.70 -13.24
N VAL A 392 11.34 9.32 -13.63
CA VAL A 392 10.29 8.83 -12.73
C VAL A 392 9.83 7.46 -13.20
N ALA A 393 10.22 6.41 -12.47
CA ALA A 393 9.89 5.03 -12.78
C ALA A 393 8.89 4.45 -11.79
N PHE A 394 7.70 4.11 -12.28
CA PHE A 394 6.62 3.57 -11.46
C PHE A 394 7.00 2.24 -10.81
N GLN A 395 6.74 2.13 -9.51
CA GLN A 395 6.81 0.88 -8.77
C GLN A 395 5.54 0.74 -7.93
N SER A 396 4.71 -0.28 -8.19
CA SER A 396 3.43 -0.44 -7.51
C SER A 396 3.52 -0.65 -6.00
N GLN A 397 4.70 -1.01 -5.47
CA GLN A 397 4.92 -1.13 -4.03
C GLN A 397 5.11 0.22 -3.34
N SER A 398 5.47 1.30 -4.07
CA SER A 398 5.70 2.63 -3.46
C SER A 398 4.40 3.33 -3.05
N VAL A 399 3.26 2.93 -3.62
CA VAL A 399 1.93 3.51 -3.36
C VAL A 399 1.24 2.90 -2.13
N SER A 400 1.83 1.86 -1.53
CA SER A 400 1.45 1.35 -0.22
C SER A 400 2.68 1.07 0.62
N GLN A 401 2.97 1.93 1.60
CA GLN A 401 4.11 1.76 2.51
C GLN A 401 3.62 1.44 3.92
N THR A 402 4.28 0.50 4.58
CA THR A 402 4.08 0.18 5.99
C THR A 402 5.38 0.46 6.73
N VAL A 403 5.42 1.51 7.54
CA VAL A 403 6.61 1.85 8.34
C VAL A 403 6.46 1.22 9.72
N ASP A 404 7.32 0.26 10.07
CA ASP A 404 7.33 -0.31 11.41
C ASP A 404 7.93 0.67 12.43
N LEU A 405 7.08 1.21 13.30
CA LEU A 405 7.47 2.11 14.40
C LEU A 405 7.80 1.35 15.71
N SER A 406 7.94 0.02 15.68
CA SER A 406 8.22 -0.80 16.88
C SER A 406 9.52 -0.43 17.60
N ALA A 407 10.40 0.34 16.95
CA ALA A 407 11.51 1.05 17.55
C ALA A 407 11.15 2.49 17.96
N THR A 408 10.15 2.69 18.84
CA THR A 408 10.04 3.96 19.58
C THR A 408 11.17 4.01 20.60
N GLY A 409 12.32 4.58 20.22
CA GLY A 409 13.51 4.53 21.07
C GLY A 409 14.63 5.50 20.69
N VAL A 410 14.53 6.71 21.25
CA VAL A 410 15.64 7.51 21.81
C VAL A 410 16.54 8.29 20.84
N ASP A 411 16.05 9.42 20.31
CA ASP A 411 16.89 10.62 20.15
C ASP A 411 16.11 11.94 20.45
N ASP A 412 16.03 12.35 21.73
CA ASP A 412 15.27 13.58 22.10
C ASP A 412 16.15 14.83 21.92
N GLY A 413 17.32 14.61 21.31
CA GLY A 413 18.40 15.57 21.13
C GLY A 413 18.79 16.33 22.41
N ASN A 414 18.39 15.85 23.58
CA ASN A 414 18.88 16.39 24.83
C ASN A 414 20.28 15.81 25.08
N ALA A 415 21.24 16.65 25.46
CA ALA A 415 22.63 16.25 25.72
C ALA A 415 22.78 15.20 26.83
N ALA A 416 21.68 14.81 27.49
CA ALA A 416 21.60 13.88 28.60
C ALA A 416 21.20 12.43 28.24
N ARG A 417 20.76 12.11 27.00
CA ARG A 417 20.42 10.71 26.62
C ARG A 417 21.53 10.03 25.81
N SER A 418 21.82 8.79 26.20
CA SER A 418 23.14 8.18 26.01
C SER A 418 23.15 6.87 25.20
N ALA A 419 22.06 6.47 24.52
CA ALA A 419 21.99 5.21 23.76
C ALA A 419 20.91 5.21 22.65
N ARG A 420 21.15 4.50 21.53
CA ARG A 420 20.21 4.25 20.40
C ARG A 420 20.39 2.85 19.80
N LEU A 421 19.48 2.37 18.94
CA LEU A 421 19.63 1.06 18.28
C LEU A 421 20.48 1.14 16.98
N LYS A 422 21.48 0.27 16.81
CA LYS A 422 22.20 0.06 15.53
C LYS A 422 21.43 -0.82 14.54
N LYS A 423 20.53 -1.67 15.03
CA LYS A 423 19.73 -2.58 14.23
C LYS A 423 18.29 -2.62 14.77
N PRO A 424 17.27 -2.78 13.91
CA PRO A 424 15.90 -2.96 14.38
C PRO A 424 15.80 -4.17 15.32
N LEU A 425 15.13 -3.99 16.46
CA LEU A 425 14.80 -5.08 17.38
C LEU A 425 13.30 -5.03 17.67
N PRO A 426 12.45 -5.64 16.84
CA PRO A 426 11.00 -5.51 17.00
C PRO A 426 10.56 -6.07 18.35
N LEU A 427 9.55 -5.46 18.98
CA LEU A 427 9.03 -5.93 20.28
C LEU A 427 8.57 -7.40 20.23
N SER A 428 8.09 -7.86 19.07
CA SER A 428 7.72 -9.26 18.82
C SER A 428 8.86 -10.25 19.01
N SER A 429 10.13 -9.81 19.01
CA SER A 429 11.26 -10.67 19.38
C SER A 429 11.16 -11.22 20.81
N PHE A 430 10.31 -10.62 21.65
CA PHE A 430 10.00 -11.07 23.00
C PHE A 430 8.65 -11.80 23.11
N TYR A 431 8.05 -12.24 22.01
CA TYR A 431 6.80 -13.00 22.00
C TYR A 431 7.00 -14.39 21.41
N ASP A 432 6.44 -15.38 22.10
CA ASP A 432 6.45 -16.80 21.71
C ASP A 432 5.00 -17.23 21.49
N GLU A 433 4.67 -17.87 20.37
CA GLU A 433 3.29 -18.23 20.02
C GLU A 433 2.66 -19.21 21.02
N ASP A 434 3.47 -20.09 21.61
CA ASP A 434 3.02 -21.11 22.56
C ASP A 434 2.99 -20.59 24.00
N ARG A 435 3.88 -19.63 24.33
CA ARG A 435 4.11 -19.17 25.71
C ARG A 435 3.77 -17.70 25.95
N GLY A 436 3.30 -16.98 24.93
CA GLY A 436 2.97 -15.57 24.98
C GLY A 436 4.18 -14.65 25.17
N TRP A 437 3.94 -13.45 25.73
CA TRP A 437 4.97 -12.45 25.99
C TRP A 437 6.03 -12.94 27.00
N GLN A 438 7.26 -13.10 26.51
CA GLN A 438 8.47 -13.41 27.28
C GLN A 438 9.26 -12.12 27.56
N ILE A 439 8.66 -11.19 28.31
CA ILE A 439 9.30 -9.90 28.64
C ILE A 439 10.42 -10.15 29.67
N PRO A 440 11.70 -9.91 29.33
CA PRO A 440 12.78 -10.08 30.29
C PRO A 440 12.65 -9.07 31.43
N SER A 441 13.05 -9.48 32.63
CA SER A 441 13.06 -8.58 33.78
C SER A 441 13.89 -7.34 33.50
N ASN A 442 13.36 -6.16 33.86
CA ASN A 442 14.09 -4.89 33.86
C ASN A 442 14.77 -4.61 35.22
N VAL A 443 14.76 -5.59 36.14
CA VAL A 443 15.41 -5.48 37.45
C VAL A 443 16.89 -5.82 37.30
N ARG A 444 17.74 -4.89 37.73
CA ARG A 444 19.20 -5.06 37.71
C ARG A 444 19.66 -5.98 38.83
N SER A 445 20.65 -6.81 38.52
CA SER A 445 21.37 -7.60 39.52
C SER A 445 22.62 -6.87 40.02
N SER A 446 23.21 -7.38 41.10
CA SER A 446 24.56 -6.97 41.49
C SER A 446 25.55 -7.36 40.37
N PRO A 447 26.58 -6.54 40.08
CA PRO A 447 27.60 -6.89 39.11
C PRO A 447 28.32 -8.19 39.48
N ASP A 448 28.59 -9.03 38.48
CA ASP A 448 29.35 -10.27 38.63
C ASP A 448 30.28 -10.48 37.41
N ALA A 449 30.99 -11.62 37.37
CA ALA A 449 31.96 -11.91 36.31
C ALA A 449 31.32 -12.06 34.91
N ALA A 450 30.05 -12.46 34.81
CA ALA A 450 29.32 -12.60 33.54
C ALA A 450 28.56 -11.33 33.16
N ASN A 451 28.22 -10.48 34.14
CA ASN A 451 27.51 -9.22 34.00
C ASN A 451 28.23 -8.12 34.79
N PRO A 452 29.40 -7.65 34.31
CA PRO A 452 30.25 -6.72 35.05
C PRO A 452 29.62 -5.32 35.23
N LEU A 453 28.58 -5.01 34.45
CA LEU A 453 27.84 -3.76 34.55
C LEU A 453 26.58 -3.87 35.42
N GLY A 454 26.25 -5.06 35.96
CA GLY A 454 25.04 -5.30 36.75
C GLY A 454 23.78 -4.89 36.00
N LEU A 455 23.70 -5.25 34.72
CA LEU A 455 22.58 -4.98 33.82
C LEU A 455 21.41 -5.92 34.12
N SER A 456 20.19 -5.48 33.85
CA SER A 456 19.01 -6.35 33.89
C SER A 456 19.01 -7.32 32.69
N PRO A 457 18.28 -8.44 32.77
CA PRO A 457 18.09 -9.34 31.63
C PRO A 457 17.61 -8.64 30.36
N LEU A 458 16.73 -7.63 30.49
CA LEU A 458 16.30 -6.80 29.36
C LEU A 458 17.46 -5.98 28.77
N GLU A 459 18.22 -5.30 29.62
CA GLU A 459 19.38 -4.50 29.18
C GLU A 459 20.45 -5.36 28.50
N LEU A 460 20.66 -6.60 28.97
CA LEU A 460 21.57 -7.57 28.33
C LEU A 460 21.07 -8.00 26.94
N ALA A 461 19.76 -8.15 26.75
CA ALA A 461 19.18 -8.45 25.44
C ALA A 461 19.31 -7.27 24.46
N LEU A 462 19.26 -6.04 24.98
CA LEU A 462 19.40 -4.83 24.17
C LEU A 462 20.85 -4.52 23.81
N LEU A 463 21.80 -4.84 24.69
CA LEU A 463 23.21 -4.48 24.57
C LEU A 463 23.83 -4.74 23.19
N PRO A 464 23.62 -5.92 22.54
CA PRO A 464 24.18 -6.21 21.23
C PRO A 464 23.57 -5.37 20.11
N CYS A 465 22.48 -4.66 20.37
CA CYS A 465 21.75 -3.83 19.41
C CYS A 465 21.91 -2.33 19.68
N LEU A 466 22.67 -1.91 20.68
CA LEU A 466 22.83 -0.50 21.04
C LEU A 466 24.12 0.14 20.51
N GLU A 467 24.03 1.41 20.11
CA GLU A 467 25.13 2.39 20.06
C GLU A 467 24.97 3.33 21.25
N LEU A 468 26.07 3.74 21.86
CA LEU A 468 26.06 4.54 23.09
C LEU A 468 26.67 5.93 22.85
N ARG A 469 26.02 6.98 23.33
CA ARG A 469 26.57 8.34 23.38
C ARG A 469 27.04 8.64 24.79
N ILE A 470 28.34 8.80 24.97
CA ILE A 470 28.93 9.11 26.28
C ILE A 470 29.84 10.31 26.12
N ASN A 471 29.62 11.33 26.97
CA ASN A 471 30.36 12.59 26.93
C ASN A 471 30.38 13.24 25.54
N GLY A 472 29.25 13.18 24.83
CA GLY A 472 29.08 13.77 23.50
C GLY A 472 29.59 12.91 22.33
N LYS A 473 30.33 11.83 22.58
CA LYS A 473 30.86 10.93 21.54
C LYS A 473 30.04 9.64 21.43
N TRP A 474 29.82 9.18 20.20
CA TRP A 474 29.16 7.91 19.91
C TRP A 474 30.16 6.75 19.88
N TYR A 475 29.73 5.60 20.39
CA TYR A 475 30.44 4.33 20.43
C TYR A 475 29.54 3.23 19.88
N ALA A 476 30.08 2.32 19.07
CA ALA A 476 29.31 1.23 18.45
C ALA A 476 28.96 0.10 19.44
N SER A 477 29.59 0.11 20.63
CA SER A 477 29.39 -0.87 21.68
C SER A 477 29.81 -0.35 23.05
N ALA A 478 29.38 -1.04 24.12
CA ALA A 478 29.82 -0.75 25.48
C ALA A 478 31.32 -1.06 25.67
N GLU A 479 31.81 -2.11 25.02
CA GLU A 479 33.21 -2.52 25.03
C GLU A 479 34.11 -1.43 24.44
N GLU A 480 33.70 -0.86 23.30
CA GLU A 480 34.41 0.24 22.65
C GLU A 480 34.42 1.50 23.52
N ALA A 481 33.29 1.83 24.15
CA ALA A 481 33.21 2.96 25.06
C ALA A 481 34.18 2.81 26.25
N LEU A 482 34.19 1.63 26.88
CA LEU A 482 35.09 1.32 28.00
C LEU A 482 36.56 1.35 27.56
N ALA A 483 36.89 0.78 26.40
CA ALA A 483 38.23 0.81 25.82
C ALA A 483 38.71 2.23 25.51
N ALA A 484 37.78 3.13 25.13
CA ALA A 484 38.05 4.54 24.90
C ALA A 484 38.11 5.38 26.20
N GLY A 485 38.04 4.76 27.37
CA GLY A 485 38.17 5.43 28.68
C GLY A 485 36.87 5.97 29.25
N ALA A 486 35.70 5.60 28.71
CA ALA A 486 34.43 5.92 29.35
C ALA A 486 34.28 5.20 30.70
N SER A 487 33.73 5.88 31.72
CA SER A 487 33.50 5.24 33.02
C SER A 487 32.41 4.16 32.92
N GLN A 488 32.56 3.07 33.68
CA GLN A 488 31.52 2.04 33.79
C GLN A 488 30.17 2.62 34.26
N ALA A 489 30.19 3.63 35.12
CA ALA A 489 28.98 4.31 35.58
C ALA A 489 28.25 5.03 34.42
N SER A 490 28.99 5.72 33.55
CA SER A 490 28.43 6.41 32.38
C SER A 490 27.84 5.43 31.37
N VAL A 491 28.56 4.34 31.07
CA VAL A 491 28.09 3.25 30.19
C VAL A 491 26.83 2.60 30.76
N ARG A 492 26.83 2.29 32.06
CA ARG A 492 25.68 1.69 32.76
C ARG A 492 24.46 2.61 32.80
N THR A 493 24.68 3.91 32.95
CA THR A 493 23.61 4.91 32.90
C THR A 493 22.99 4.97 31.52
N ALA A 494 23.84 4.93 30.50
CA ALA A 494 23.41 4.98 29.11
C ALA A 494 22.52 3.80 28.72
N ILE A 495 22.95 2.59 29.05
CA ILE A 495 22.20 1.37 28.80
C ILE A 495 20.89 1.36 29.61
N GLY A 496 20.89 1.92 30.82
CA GLY A 496 19.70 2.00 31.67
C GLY A 496 18.58 2.84 31.13
N ILE A 497 18.92 3.96 30.50
CA ILE A 497 17.94 4.83 29.87
C ILE A 497 17.26 4.08 28.71
N ALA A 498 18.03 3.36 27.88
CA ALA A 498 17.47 2.53 26.80
C ALA A 498 16.61 1.37 27.35
N GLY A 499 17.09 0.67 28.39
CA GLY A 499 16.36 -0.41 29.04
C GLY A 499 15.02 0.02 29.63
N LEU A 500 14.96 1.18 30.28
CA LEU A 500 13.72 1.75 30.82
C LEU A 500 12.72 2.11 29.72
N ALA A 501 13.18 2.70 28.63
CA ALA A 501 12.33 3.04 27.48
C ALA A 501 11.76 1.77 26.82
N TYR A 502 12.59 0.76 26.56
CA TYR A 502 12.14 -0.51 26.00
C TYR A 502 11.18 -1.25 26.92
N ASN A 503 11.44 -1.26 28.22
CA ASN A 503 10.56 -1.88 29.18
C ASN A 503 9.17 -1.23 29.17
N ARG A 504 9.09 0.11 29.11
CA ARG A 504 7.81 0.82 29.03
C ARG A 504 7.02 0.41 27.78
N ALA A 505 7.69 0.32 26.63
CA ALA A 505 7.07 -0.14 25.38
C ALA A 505 6.57 -1.59 25.47
N LEU A 506 7.38 -2.49 26.04
CA LEU A 506 7.00 -3.90 26.26
C LEU A 506 5.82 -4.04 27.22
N GLN A 507 5.78 -3.29 28.32
CA GLN A 507 4.65 -3.34 29.26
C GLN A 507 3.36 -2.81 28.62
N ALA A 508 3.44 -1.77 27.77
CA ALA A 508 2.27 -1.28 27.03
C ALA A 508 1.76 -2.28 25.98
N ALA A 509 2.63 -3.16 25.47
CA ALA A 509 2.29 -4.18 24.49
C ALA A 509 1.75 -5.49 25.12
N LYS A 510 2.05 -5.76 26.40
CA LYS A 510 1.80 -7.03 27.11
C LYS A 510 0.34 -7.51 27.06
N ASP A 511 -0.62 -6.58 27.12
CA ASP A 511 -2.06 -6.90 27.21
C ASP A 511 -2.72 -7.17 25.84
N LYS A 512 -1.94 -7.14 24.76
CA LYS A 512 -2.40 -7.46 23.41
C LYS A 512 -1.49 -8.55 22.84
N PRO A 513 -2.01 -9.66 22.30
CA PRO A 513 -1.17 -10.53 21.48
C PRO A 513 -0.60 -9.68 20.33
N PRO A 514 0.63 -9.92 19.87
CA PRO A 514 1.09 -9.36 18.62
C PRO A 514 0.22 -10.00 17.53
N ALA A 515 -0.91 -9.36 17.23
CA ALA A 515 -1.47 -9.45 15.90
C ALA A 515 -0.31 -9.15 14.96
N GLU A 516 -0.02 -10.05 14.02
CA GLU A 516 1.05 -9.94 13.03
C GLU A 516 1.35 -8.46 12.76
N ASN A 517 2.50 -8.01 13.30
CA ASN A 517 2.91 -6.62 13.44
C ASN A 517 2.27 -5.84 14.61
N SER A 518 2.84 -5.98 15.82
CA SER A 518 2.92 -4.86 16.79
C SER A 518 3.85 -3.75 16.28
N SER A 519 3.65 -3.36 15.04
CA SER A 519 4.11 -2.11 14.50
C SER A 519 3.04 -1.10 14.87
N LEU A 520 3.43 0.03 15.43
CA LEU A 520 2.71 1.25 15.15
C LEU A 520 2.87 1.51 13.65
N SER A 521 2.31 0.66 12.78
CA SER A 521 2.57 0.75 11.35
C SER A 521 1.88 1.99 10.84
N PHE A 522 2.64 2.95 10.34
CA PHE A 522 2.05 3.96 9.50
C PHE A 522 1.86 3.33 8.11
N LYS A 523 0.60 3.11 7.72
CA LYS A 523 0.27 2.64 6.38
C LYS A 523 -0.16 3.82 5.53
N LEU A 524 0.66 4.20 4.56
CA LEU A 524 0.30 5.17 3.55
C LEU A 524 -0.16 4.43 2.30
N ASP A 525 -1.47 4.37 2.06
CA ASP A 525 -2.06 3.75 0.88
C ASP A 525 -2.81 4.81 0.07
N LEU A 526 -2.28 5.20 -1.09
CA LEU A 526 -2.91 6.23 -1.92
C LEU A 526 -4.34 5.87 -2.30
N ASN A 527 -4.66 4.59 -2.43
CA ASN A 527 -6.01 4.17 -2.78
C ASN A 527 -7.00 4.51 -1.68
N LYS A 528 -6.59 4.52 -0.40
CA LYS A 528 -7.48 4.90 0.72
C LYS A 528 -8.04 6.31 0.55
N TYR A 529 -7.24 7.21 -0.01
CA TYR A 529 -7.58 8.63 -0.17
C TYR A 529 -8.36 8.94 -1.46
N LEU A 530 -8.62 7.94 -2.30
CA LEU A 530 -9.49 8.10 -3.46
C LEU A 530 -10.96 8.05 -3.04
N GLN A 531 -11.71 9.09 -3.44
CA GLN A 531 -13.15 9.15 -3.21
C GLN A 531 -13.93 8.15 -4.09
N THR A 532 -13.44 7.88 -5.30
CA THR A 532 -14.04 6.95 -6.26
C THR A 532 -13.13 5.73 -6.45
N ALA A 533 -13.74 4.53 -6.52
CA ALA A 533 -13.02 3.29 -6.74
C ALA A 533 -13.13 2.88 -8.22
N GLY A 534 -12.76 3.79 -9.13
CA GLY A 534 -12.91 3.64 -10.57
C GLY A 534 -12.31 2.36 -11.19
N ARG A 535 -11.50 1.62 -10.42
CA ARG A 535 -10.62 0.55 -10.90
C ARG A 535 -10.79 -0.80 -10.20
N LEU A 536 -11.86 -1.05 -9.42
CA LEU A 536 -12.07 -2.34 -8.74
C LEU A 536 -11.97 -3.55 -9.69
N ARG A 537 -11.29 -4.61 -9.23
CA ARG A 537 -11.16 -5.89 -9.94
C ARG A 537 -11.54 -7.06 -9.03
N VAL A 538 -12.12 -8.10 -9.61
CA VAL A 538 -12.34 -9.38 -8.92
C VAL A 538 -11.00 -10.09 -8.79
N VAL A 539 -10.54 -10.28 -7.56
CA VAL A 539 -9.26 -10.93 -7.22
C VAL A 539 -9.46 -12.44 -7.07
N LYS A 540 -10.61 -12.83 -6.51
CA LYS A 540 -10.97 -14.24 -6.32
C LYS A 540 -12.47 -14.40 -6.51
N LEU A 541 -12.86 -15.40 -7.29
CA LEU A 541 -14.24 -15.83 -7.45
C LEU A 541 -14.36 -17.26 -6.91
N GLY A 542 -15.32 -17.48 -6.02
CA GLY A 542 -15.63 -18.79 -5.45
C GLY A 542 -17.10 -19.15 -5.71
N ARG A 543 -17.35 -20.40 -6.07
CA ARG A 543 -18.70 -20.96 -6.24
C ARG A 543 -18.93 -21.93 -5.09
N LEU A 544 -20.07 -21.79 -4.40
CA LEU A 544 -20.43 -22.58 -3.22
C LEU A 544 -21.51 -23.61 -3.53
#